data_AF-A0A0B2PYU3-F1
#
_entry.id   AF-A0A0B2PYU3-F1
#
_cell.length_a   1.000
_cell.length_b   1.000
_cell.length_c   1.000
_cell.angle_alpha   90.00
_cell.angle_beta   90.00
_cell.angle_gamma   90.00
#
_symmetry.space_group_name_H-M   'P 1'
#
loop_
_entity.id
_entity.type
_entity.pdbx_description
1 polymer ?
#
loop_
_entity_poly.entity_id
_entity_poly.type
_entity_poly.pdbx_seq_one_letter_code
_entity_poly.pdbx_strand_id
1 'polypeptide(L)'
;MRRIPTSVSSFAIHILLLLASISIPFTLCQPSFPWKDGNGDLVDQVCKKTPFYDLCSSILHSNPLSPKPDLKGVALLMVNNILANATDTLSYIEGLIKQTPDRELEQSLAFCAESYIPIVKYILPQAADAISQGRFGFASYCISDALKEVSSCDKKFSGATQAPLGDRNDIVQKLVNVASAIVKLLLKG
;
A
#
# COMPACT_ATOMS: atom_id res chain seq x y z
N MET A 1 -15.06 56.23 -44.50
CA MET A 1 -15.45 54.81 -44.28
C MET A 1 -14.19 53.98 -44.13
N ARG A 2 -13.82 53.59 -42.89
CA ARG A 2 -12.69 52.68 -42.63
C ARG A 2 -13.17 51.24 -42.83
N ARG A 3 -12.53 50.48 -43.72
CA ARG A 3 -12.74 49.04 -43.85
C ARG A 3 -12.11 48.34 -42.64
N ILE A 4 -12.91 47.58 -41.91
CA ILE A 4 -12.48 46.68 -40.84
C ILE A 4 -11.87 45.44 -41.52
N PRO A 5 -10.67 44.97 -41.12
CA PRO A 5 -10.11 43.75 -41.67
C PRO A 5 -10.79 42.54 -41.03
N THR A 6 -11.58 41.80 -41.81
CA THR A 6 -12.08 40.47 -41.47
C THR A 6 -10.93 39.46 -41.56
N SER A 7 -10.06 39.44 -40.55
CA SER A 7 -8.99 38.43 -40.43
C SER A 7 -8.89 37.84 -39.03
N VAL A 8 -9.98 37.90 -38.26
CA VAL A 8 -10.12 37.20 -36.98
C VAL A 8 -11.29 36.23 -37.13
N SER A 9 -11.08 35.16 -37.89
CA SER A 9 -12.13 34.13 -38.03
C SER A 9 -11.54 32.76 -38.26
N SER A 10 -10.56 32.60 -39.16
CA SER A 10 -10.05 31.25 -39.47
C SER A 10 -9.27 30.59 -38.32
N PHE A 11 -8.32 31.31 -37.69
CA PHE A 11 -7.49 30.75 -36.63
C PHE A 11 -8.26 30.45 -35.33
N ALA A 12 -9.22 31.29 -34.96
CA ALA A 12 -10.04 31.08 -33.77
C ALA A 12 -10.98 29.86 -33.94
N ILE A 13 -11.52 29.66 -35.15
CA ILE A 13 -12.36 28.51 -35.48
C ILE A 13 -11.54 27.21 -35.47
N HIS A 14 -10.31 27.22 -36.00
CA HIS A 14 -9.43 26.05 -35.93
C HIS A 14 -9.02 25.69 -34.50
N ILE A 15 -8.78 26.67 -33.62
CA ILE A 15 -8.47 26.42 -32.20
C ILE A 15 -9.69 25.87 -31.44
N LEU A 16 -10.90 26.35 -31.73
CA LEU A 16 -12.14 25.83 -31.14
C LEU A 16 -12.47 24.40 -31.61
N LEU A 17 -12.17 24.06 -32.88
CA LEU A 17 -12.38 22.71 -33.43
C LEU A 17 -11.34 21.70 -32.93
N LEU A 18 -10.11 22.13 -32.61
CA LEU A 18 -9.07 21.26 -32.01
C LEU A 18 -9.33 20.94 -30.53
N LEU A 19 -10.09 21.77 -29.82
CA LEU A 19 -10.50 21.51 -28.43
C LEU A 19 -11.73 20.60 -28.33
N ALA A 20 -12.55 20.52 -29.39
CA ALA A 20 -13.73 19.67 -29.45
C ALA A 20 -13.42 18.19 -29.79
N SER A 21 -12.18 17.86 -30.14
CA SER A 21 -11.73 16.50 -30.47
C SER A 21 -11.00 15.77 -29.34
N ILE A 22 -10.83 16.40 -28.16
CA ILE A 22 -10.20 15.79 -26.96
C ILE A 22 -11.24 15.32 -25.93
N SER A 23 -12.53 15.36 -26.25
CA SER A 23 -13.57 14.63 -25.50
C SER A 23 -13.60 13.16 -25.92
N ILE A 24 -12.48 12.46 -25.76
CA ILE A 24 -12.53 11.01 -25.58
C ILE A 24 -13.20 10.82 -24.22
N PRO A 25 -14.40 10.24 -24.12
CA PRO A 25 -14.93 9.92 -22.82
C PRO A 25 -13.90 9.01 -22.15
N PHE A 26 -13.39 9.45 -21.00
CA PHE A 26 -12.72 8.62 -20.00
C PHE A 26 -13.73 7.59 -19.47
N THR A 27 -14.38 6.84 -20.36
CA THR A 27 -14.97 5.55 -20.06
C THR A 27 -13.80 4.68 -19.66
N LEU A 28 -13.62 4.59 -18.33
CA LEU A 28 -12.97 3.53 -17.58
C LEU A 28 -12.61 2.32 -18.45
N CYS A 29 -11.48 2.38 -19.14
CA CYS A 29 -10.71 1.17 -19.41
C CYS A 29 -10.03 0.84 -18.09
N GLN A 30 -10.83 0.50 -17.08
CA GLN A 30 -10.33 -0.32 -16.00
C GLN A 30 -10.01 -1.65 -16.66
N PRO A 31 -8.80 -2.21 -16.46
CA PRO A 31 -8.57 -3.60 -16.82
C PRO A 31 -9.65 -4.42 -16.11
N SER A 32 -10.61 -4.92 -16.90
CA SER A 32 -11.63 -5.84 -16.44
C SER A 32 -10.93 -7.16 -16.21
N PHE A 33 -10.38 -7.29 -14.99
CA PHE A 33 -10.05 -8.60 -14.45
C PHE A 33 -11.28 -9.50 -14.65
N PRO A 34 -11.10 -10.75 -15.07
CA PRO A 34 -12.18 -11.73 -15.10
C PRO A 34 -12.51 -12.15 -13.65
N TRP A 35 -13.03 -11.23 -12.83
CA TRP A 35 -13.81 -11.59 -11.67
C TRP A 35 -15.14 -12.05 -12.23
N LYS A 36 -15.41 -13.33 -12.10
CA LYS A 36 -16.72 -13.88 -12.42
C LYS A 36 -17.70 -13.17 -11.49
N ASP A 37 -18.55 -12.29 -12.03
CA ASP A 37 -19.72 -11.74 -11.35
C ASP A 37 -20.67 -12.90 -11.04
N GLY A 38 -20.34 -13.64 -9.99
CA GLY A 38 -20.93 -14.93 -9.71
C GLY A 38 -20.60 -15.35 -8.30
N ASN A 39 -21.28 -14.73 -7.34
CA ASN A 39 -21.53 -15.23 -5.98
C ASN A 39 -20.31 -15.69 -5.14
N GLY A 40 -19.09 -15.44 -5.58
CA GLY A 40 -17.87 -15.72 -4.84
C GLY A 40 -17.46 -14.49 -4.07
N ASP A 41 -17.40 -14.58 -2.74
CA ASP A 41 -16.90 -13.53 -1.87
C ASP A 41 -15.53 -13.05 -2.37
N LEU A 42 -15.43 -11.75 -2.71
CA LEU A 42 -14.19 -11.13 -3.17
C LEU A 42 -13.06 -11.36 -2.18
N VAL A 43 -13.37 -11.39 -0.88
CA VAL A 43 -12.42 -11.70 0.19
C VAL A 43 -11.84 -13.09 -0.01
N ASP A 44 -12.67 -14.13 -0.15
CA ASP A 44 -12.23 -15.51 -0.38
C ASP A 44 -11.37 -15.63 -1.66
N GLN A 45 -11.79 -14.99 -2.74
CA GLN A 45 -11.06 -14.99 -4.01
C GLN A 45 -9.68 -14.33 -3.92
N VAL A 46 -9.56 -13.25 -3.14
CA VAL A 46 -8.27 -12.58 -2.88
C VAL A 46 -7.42 -13.43 -1.94
N CYS A 47 -7.96 -13.81 -0.78
CA CYS A 47 -7.19 -14.47 0.27
C CYS A 47 -6.69 -15.86 -0.13
N LYS A 48 -7.39 -16.58 -1.02
CA LYS A 48 -6.87 -17.84 -1.60
C LYS A 48 -5.62 -17.65 -2.45
N LYS A 49 -5.35 -16.42 -2.91
CA LYS A 49 -4.17 -16.05 -3.70
C LYS A 49 -3.08 -15.37 -2.86
N THR A 50 -3.27 -15.26 -1.55
CA THR A 50 -2.28 -14.71 -0.61
C THR A 50 -1.72 -15.81 0.28
N PRO A 51 -0.50 -15.64 0.82
CA PRO A 51 -0.11 -16.40 2.00
C PRO A 51 -1.03 -16.06 3.18
N PHE A 52 -1.06 -16.90 4.22
CA PHE A 52 -1.81 -16.65 5.46
C PHE A 52 -3.30 -16.33 5.24
N TYR A 53 -4.03 -17.27 4.64
CA TYR A 53 -5.46 -17.12 4.32
C TYR A 53 -6.28 -16.57 5.49
N ASP A 54 -6.16 -17.19 6.68
CA ASP A 54 -6.95 -16.81 7.85
C ASP A 54 -6.66 -15.37 8.31
N LEU A 55 -5.40 -14.94 8.24
CA LEU A 55 -5.01 -13.57 8.55
C LEU A 55 -5.64 -12.59 7.55
N CYS A 56 -5.52 -12.87 6.25
CA CYS A 56 -6.13 -12.05 5.20
C CYS A 56 -7.66 -11.94 5.40
N SER A 57 -8.34 -13.07 5.58
CA SER A 57 -9.79 -13.12 5.76
C SER A 57 -10.23 -12.36 7.00
N SER A 58 -9.55 -12.58 8.13
CA SER A 58 -9.84 -11.89 9.39
C SER A 58 -9.76 -10.36 9.25
N ILE A 59 -8.72 -9.84 8.58
CA ILE A 59 -8.57 -8.39 8.42
C ILE A 59 -9.66 -7.83 7.52
N LEU A 60 -9.95 -8.49 6.39
CA LEU A 60 -10.94 -8.01 5.44
C LEU A 60 -12.37 -8.06 6.01
N HIS A 61 -12.70 -9.05 6.84
CA HIS A 61 -14.00 -9.11 7.52
C HIS A 61 -14.13 -8.10 8.67
N SER A 62 -13.03 -7.82 9.37
CA SER A 62 -13.02 -6.84 10.48
C SER A 62 -13.06 -5.39 9.99
N ASN A 63 -12.82 -5.15 8.70
CA ASN A 63 -12.79 -3.83 8.09
C ASN A 63 -13.68 -3.83 6.83
N PRO A 64 -15.01 -3.70 7.00
CA PRO A 64 -15.95 -3.80 5.90
C PRO A 64 -15.62 -2.77 4.83
N LEU A 65 -15.29 -3.25 3.64
CA LEU A 65 -15.05 -2.42 2.48
C LEU A 65 -16.38 -1.85 1.96
N SER A 66 -16.30 -0.93 0.99
CA SER A 66 -17.50 -0.41 0.32
C SER A 66 -18.36 -1.55 -0.25
N PRO A 67 -19.67 -1.33 -0.52
CA PRO A 67 -20.58 -2.38 -1.00
C PRO A 67 -20.13 -3.11 -2.28
N LYS A 68 -19.17 -2.53 -3.01
CA LYS A 68 -18.52 -3.11 -4.19
C LYS A 68 -17.01 -2.88 -4.04
N PRO A 69 -16.32 -3.69 -3.24
CA PRO A 69 -14.89 -3.53 -3.09
C PRO A 69 -14.23 -3.89 -4.42
N ASP A 70 -13.20 -3.14 -4.78
CA ASP A 70 -12.29 -3.53 -5.87
C ASP A 70 -10.94 -3.95 -5.28
N LEU A 71 -10.11 -4.58 -6.11
CA LEU A 71 -8.82 -5.08 -5.68
C LEU A 71 -7.88 -3.96 -5.20
N LYS A 72 -8.06 -2.73 -5.71
CA LYS A 72 -7.33 -1.53 -5.25
C LYS A 72 -7.72 -1.18 -3.81
N GLY A 73 -9.02 -1.14 -3.51
CA GLY A 73 -9.53 -0.90 -2.16
C GLY A 73 -9.05 -1.95 -1.17
N VAL A 74 -9.04 -3.23 -1.58
CA VAL A 74 -8.46 -4.32 -0.77
C VAL A 74 -6.97 -4.10 -0.50
N ALA A 75 -6.19 -3.70 -1.51
CA ALA A 75 -4.77 -3.43 -1.36
C ALA A 75 -4.47 -2.23 -0.45
N LEU A 76 -5.23 -1.13 -0.59
CA LEU A 76 -5.13 0.04 0.28
C LEU A 76 -5.46 -0.31 1.74
N LEU A 77 -6.50 -1.10 1.95
CA LEU A 77 -6.88 -1.54 3.29
C LEU A 77 -5.76 -2.35 3.94
N MET A 78 -5.11 -3.26 3.21
CA MET A 78 -3.95 -4.00 3.72
C MET A 78 -2.76 -3.10 4.06
N VAL A 79 -2.41 -2.14 3.19
CA VAL A 79 -1.31 -1.21 3.48
C VAL A 79 -1.60 -0.38 4.73
N ASN A 80 -2.84 0.08 4.91
CA ASN A 80 -3.23 0.82 6.11
C ASN A 80 -3.18 -0.06 7.37
N ASN A 81 -3.53 -1.34 7.28
CA ASN A 81 -3.42 -2.28 8.40
C ASN A 81 -1.95 -2.54 8.78
N ILE A 82 -1.05 -2.68 7.81
CA ILE A 82 0.39 -2.74 8.06
C ILE A 82 0.86 -1.46 8.75
N LEU A 83 0.44 -0.29 8.25
CA LEU A 83 0.84 1.00 8.81
C LEU A 83 0.42 1.13 10.28
N ALA A 84 -0.79 0.70 10.63
CA ALA A 84 -1.26 0.69 12.02
C ALA A 84 -0.40 -0.20 12.91
N ASN A 85 -0.12 -1.45 12.49
CA ASN A 85 0.71 -2.38 13.25
C ASN A 85 2.17 -1.92 13.36
N ALA A 86 2.72 -1.33 12.30
CA ALA A 86 4.07 -0.78 12.30
C ALA A 86 4.19 0.45 13.21
N THR A 87 3.17 1.31 13.23
CA THR A 87 3.10 2.46 14.14
C THR A 87 3.05 2.01 15.59
N ASP A 88 2.17 1.05 15.92
CA ASP A 88 2.07 0.49 17.28
C ASP A 88 3.39 -0.17 17.71
N THR A 89 4.03 -0.91 16.80
CA THR A 89 5.33 -1.54 17.06
C THR A 89 6.43 -0.50 17.30
N LEU A 90 6.48 0.58 16.52
CA LEU A 90 7.43 1.67 16.73
C LEU A 90 7.23 2.32 18.10
N SER A 91 5.99 2.63 18.47
CA SER A 91 5.67 3.18 19.81
C SER A 91 6.07 2.23 20.94
N TYR A 92 5.88 0.91 20.75
CA TYR A 92 6.31 -0.10 21.70
C TYR A 92 7.83 -0.13 21.86
N ILE A 93 8.58 -0.09 20.74
CA ILE A 93 10.06 -0.02 20.75
C ILE A 93 10.54 1.22 21.52
N GLU A 94 9.99 2.39 21.19
CA GLU A 94 10.34 3.65 21.88
C GLU A 94 10.02 3.60 23.38
N GLY A 95 8.95 2.90 23.77
CA GLY A 95 8.61 2.64 25.16
C GLY A 95 9.63 1.76 25.87
N LEU A 96 10.12 0.71 25.22
CA LEU A 96 11.14 -0.19 25.78
C LEU A 96 12.49 0.51 25.95
N ILE A 97 12.91 1.33 24.97
CA ILE A 97 14.17 2.10 25.03
C ILE A 97 14.21 2.96 26.30
N LYS A 98 13.10 3.60 26.66
CA LYS A 98 13.03 4.47 27.86
C LYS A 98 13.12 3.72 29.18
N GLN A 99 12.87 2.40 29.18
CA GLN A 99 12.74 1.59 30.38
C GLN A 99 13.93 0.65 30.62
N THR A 100 14.63 0.25 29.55
CA THR A 100 15.71 -0.73 29.67
C THR A 100 16.97 -0.11 30.28
N PRO A 101 17.56 -0.70 31.33
CA PRO A 101 18.90 -0.36 31.79
C PRO A 101 20.00 -1.12 31.04
N ASP A 102 19.64 -2.15 30.26
CA ASP A 102 20.55 -2.95 29.46
C ASP A 102 20.91 -2.22 28.16
N ARG A 103 22.19 -1.89 28.01
CA ARG A 103 22.74 -1.15 26.87
C ARG A 103 22.74 -1.94 25.56
N GLU A 104 22.94 -3.26 25.60
CA GLU A 104 22.92 -4.09 24.39
C GLU A 104 21.49 -4.22 23.86
N LEU A 105 20.53 -4.37 24.78
CA LEU A 105 19.12 -4.32 24.46
C LEU A 105 18.71 -2.94 23.92
N GLU A 106 19.15 -1.85 24.57
CA GLU A 106 18.89 -0.48 24.12
C GLU A 106 19.37 -0.24 22.69
N GLN A 107 20.60 -0.66 22.36
CA GLN A 107 21.17 -0.52 21.01
C GLN A 107 20.39 -1.32 19.97
N SER A 108 19.97 -2.54 20.31
CA SER A 108 19.18 -3.39 19.42
C SER A 108 17.79 -2.79 19.16
N LEU A 109 17.16 -2.24 20.20
CA LEU A 109 15.88 -1.52 20.09
C LEU A 109 16.02 -0.22 19.30
N ALA A 110 17.08 0.56 19.51
CA ALA A 110 17.34 1.79 18.77
C ALA A 110 17.49 1.52 17.27
N PHE A 111 18.23 0.47 16.89
CA PHE A 111 18.33 0.02 15.50
C PHE A 111 16.95 -0.32 14.92
N CYS A 112 16.13 -1.05 15.69
CA CYS A 112 14.76 -1.37 15.27
C CYS A 112 13.89 -0.13 15.09
N ALA A 113 14.00 0.87 15.98
CA ALA A 113 13.28 2.13 15.82
C ALA A 113 13.70 2.83 14.51
N GLU A 114 15.01 2.89 14.22
CA GLU A 114 15.53 3.45 12.97
C GLU A 114 15.00 2.72 11.73
N SER A 115 14.82 1.40 11.77
CA SER A 115 14.17 0.63 10.69
C SER A 115 12.67 0.87 10.58
N TYR A 116 11.94 1.02 11.70
CA TYR A 116 10.49 1.22 11.69
C TYR A 116 10.06 2.66 11.34
N ILE A 117 10.86 3.67 11.68
CA ILE A 117 10.59 5.08 11.35
C ILE A 117 10.30 5.30 9.86
N PRO A 118 11.14 4.85 8.90
CA PRO A 118 10.86 5.05 7.48
C PRO A 118 9.66 4.23 7.00
N ILE A 119 9.42 3.04 7.57
CA ILE A 119 8.23 2.23 7.28
C ILE A 119 6.96 3.07 7.51
N VAL A 120 6.89 3.69 8.69
CA VAL A 120 5.72 4.47 9.14
C VAL A 120 5.62 5.82 8.43
N LYS A 121 6.72 6.58 8.36
CA LYS A 121 6.68 7.97 7.87
C LYS A 121 6.65 8.09 6.35
N TYR A 122 7.24 7.13 5.63
CA TYR A 122 7.50 7.30 4.20
C TYR A 122 7.03 6.11 3.38
N ILE A 123 7.51 4.90 3.67
CA ILE A 123 7.38 3.75 2.78
C ILE A 123 5.91 3.32 2.61
N LEU A 124 5.16 3.10 3.70
CA LEU A 124 3.77 2.67 3.60
C LEU A 124 2.83 3.79 3.11
N PRO A 125 2.97 5.06 3.54
CA PRO A 125 2.25 6.17 2.92
C PRO A 125 2.49 6.27 1.40
N GLN A 126 3.74 6.11 0.95
CA GLN A 126 4.07 6.09 -0.48
C GLN A 126 3.47 4.89 -1.20
N ALA A 127 3.43 3.70 -0.57
CA ALA A 127 2.75 2.53 -1.13
C ALA A 127 1.25 2.79 -1.32
N ALA A 128 0.59 3.39 -0.33
CA ALA A 128 -0.84 3.73 -0.41
C ALA A 128 -1.12 4.76 -1.51
N ASP A 129 -0.31 5.81 -1.60
CA ASP A 129 -0.41 6.80 -2.68
C ASP A 129 -0.19 6.14 -4.06
N ALA A 130 0.83 5.29 -4.18
CA ALA A 130 1.13 4.56 -5.41
C ALA A 130 -0.02 3.65 -5.85
N ILE A 131 -0.66 2.92 -4.93
CA ILE A 131 -1.84 2.09 -5.23
C ILE A 131 -3.01 2.96 -5.70
N SER A 132 -3.26 4.08 -5.01
CA SER A 132 -4.33 5.02 -5.38
C SER A 132 -4.14 5.58 -6.79
N GLN A 133 -2.89 5.87 -7.15
CA GLN A 133 -2.52 6.40 -8.47
C GLN A 133 -2.28 5.31 -9.54
N GLY A 134 -2.49 4.03 -9.22
CA GLY A 134 -2.28 2.92 -10.16
C GLY A 134 -0.81 2.60 -10.46
N ARG A 135 0.15 3.17 -9.72
CA ARG A 135 1.59 2.89 -9.84
C ARG A 135 1.97 1.61 -9.09
N PHE A 136 1.40 0.48 -9.47
CA PHE A 136 1.54 -0.77 -8.73
C PHE A 136 2.98 -1.31 -8.69
N GLY A 137 3.82 -0.99 -9.68
CA GLY A 137 5.24 -1.34 -9.64
C GLY A 137 5.97 -0.64 -8.50
N PHE A 138 5.69 0.66 -8.31
CA PHE A 138 6.25 1.42 -7.20
C PHE A 138 5.66 0.99 -5.85
N ALA A 139 4.35 0.69 -5.79
CA ALA A 139 3.74 0.11 -4.59
C ALA A 139 4.39 -1.21 -4.18
N SER A 140 4.65 -2.10 -5.15
CA SER A 140 5.33 -3.37 -4.90
C SER A 140 6.75 -3.18 -4.39
N TYR A 141 7.46 -2.17 -4.90
CA TYR A 141 8.79 -1.79 -4.40
C TYR A 141 8.70 -1.35 -2.93
N CYS A 142 7.82 -0.40 -2.59
CA CYS A 142 7.65 0.09 -1.22
C CYS A 142 7.28 -1.05 -0.25
N ILE A 143 6.36 -1.94 -0.63
CA ILE A 143 5.98 -3.09 0.22
C ILE A 143 7.16 -4.04 0.42
N SER A 144 7.96 -4.29 -0.63
CA SER A 144 9.17 -5.10 -0.50
C SER A 144 10.23 -4.44 0.39
N ASP A 145 10.31 -3.11 0.38
CA ASP A 145 11.25 -2.35 1.20
C ASP A 145 10.85 -2.42 2.68
N ALA A 146 9.55 -2.25 2.98
CA ALA A 146 9.04 -2.45 4.32
C ALA A 146 9.36 -3.85 4.88
N LEU A 147 9.24 -4.91 4.06
CA LEU A 147 9.60 -6.27 4.49
C LEU A 147 11.08 -6.37 4.90
N LYS A 148 11.98 -5.72 4.15
CA LYS A 148 13.42 -5.74 4.43
C LYS A 148 13.74 -5.03 5.73
N GLU A 149 13.12 -3.88 5.99
CA GLU A 149 13.32 -3.13 7.23
C GLU A 149 12.85 -3.93 8.46
N VAL A 150 11.64 -4.50 8.42
CA VAL A 150 11.15 -5.36 9.51
C VAL A 150 12.06 -6.58 9.72
N SER A 151 12.47 -7.24 8.63
CA SER A 151 13.37 -8.39 8.70
C SER A 151 14.75 -8.01 9.27
N SER A 152 15.22 -6.79 9.02
CA SER A 152 16.51 -6.31 9.52
C SER A 152 16.44 -6.04 11.02
N CYS A 153 15.35 -5.45 11.49
CA CYS A 153 15.06 -5.34 12.91
C CYS A 153 14.98 -6.71 13.59
N ASP A 154 14.20 -7.64 13.03
CA ASP A 154 14.00 -8.96 13.62
C ASP A 154 15.32 -9.73 13.80
N LYS A 155 16.21 -9.62 12.80
CA LYS A 155 17.53 -10.24 12.84
C LYS A 155 18.41 -9.76 14.01
N LYS A 156 18.19 -8.55 14.56
CA LYS A 156 18.93 -8.07 15.74
C LYS A 156 18.70 -8.93 16.98
N PHE A 157 17.59 -9.65 17.03
CA PHE A 157 17.26 -10.55 18.14
C PHE A 157 17.56 -12.02 17.82
N SER A 158 18.26 -12.31 16.72
CA SER A 158 18.66 -13.69 16.38
C SER A 158 19.59 -14.25 17.45
N GLY A 159 19.15 -15.29 18.16
CA GLY A 159 19.92 -15.91 19.25
C GLY A 159 19.79 -15.21 20.60
N ALA A 160 18.98 -14.14 20.71
CA ALA A 160 18.61 -13.59 21.99
C ALA A 160 17.70 -14.57 22.75
N THR A 161 17.94 -14.75 24.05
CA THR A 161 17.06 -15.54 24.92
C THR A 161 15.70 -14.88 25.11
N GLN A 162 15.63 -13.56 24.94
CA GLN A 162 14.40 -12.79 24.96
C GLN A 162 14.36 -11.83 23.76
N ALA A 163 13.40 -12.05 22.87
CA ALA A 163 13.14 -11.21 21.70
C ALA A 163 11.83 -10.44 21.91
N PRO A 164 11.86 -9.25 22.57
CA PRO A 164 10.65 -8.52 22.93
C PRO A 164 9.80 -8.09 21.72
N LEU A 165 10.36 -8.19 20.50
CA LEU A 165 9.70 -7.81 19.27
C LEU A 165 9.24 -8.99 18.41
N GLY A 166 9.50 -10.26 18.79
CA GLY A 166 9.29 -11.43 17.93
C GLY A 166 7.87 -11.50 17.33
N ASP A 167 6.84 -11.53 18.17
CA ASP A 167 5.44 -11.61 17.72
C ASP A 167 5.01 -10.37 16.91
N ARG A 168 5.53 -9.19 17.28
CA ARG A 168 5.21 -7.91 16.63
C ARG A 168 5.85 -7.81 15.24
N ASN A 169 7.09 -8.25 15.11
CA ASN A 169 7.77 -8.34 13.83
C ASN A 169 7.11 -9.39 12.94
N ASP A 170 6.75 -10.55 13.50
CA ASP A 170 6.09 -11.63 12.77
C ASP A 170 4.73 -11.20 12.19
N ILE A 171 3.87 -10.54 12.99
CA ILE A 171 2.59 -10.06 12.46
C ILE A 171 2.79 -9.04 11.34
N VAL A 172 3.71 -8.07 11.48
CA VAL A 172 3.98 -7.09 10.42
C VAL A 172 4.53 -7.78 9.17
N GLN A 173 5.46 -8.74 9.31
CA GLN A 173 5.99 -9.51 8.18
C GLN A 173 4.89 -10.28 7.44
N LYS A 174 4.00 -10.96 8.17
CA LYS A 174 2.86 -11.68 7.59
C LYS A 174 1.92 -10.75 6.83
N LEU A 175 1.59 -9.59 7.41
CA LEU A 175 0.77 -8.57 6.76
C LEU A 175 1.42 -8.04 5.48
N VAL A 176 2.71 -7.73 5.50
CA VAL A 176 3.48 -7.26 4.34
C VAL A 176 3.50 -8.32 3.23
N ASN A 177 3.64 -9.60 3.58
CA ASN A 177 3.58 -10.70 2.61
C ASN A 177 2.19 -10.86 1.97
N VAL A 178 1.11 -10.71 2.75
CA VAL A 178 -0.26 -10.66 2.23
C VAL A 178 -0.44 -9.50 1.25
N ALA A 179 -0.05 -8.29 1.64
CA ALA A 179 -0.14 -7.10 0.79
C ALA A 179 0.68 -7.24 -0.51
N SER A 180 1.88 -7.82 -0.43
CA SER A 180 2.72 -8.10 -1.60
C SER A 180 2.01 -9.02 -2.60
N ALA A 181 1.35 -10.08 -2.11
CA ALA A 181 0.57 -10.98 -2.97
C ALA A 181 -0.61 -10.25 -3.63
N ILE A 182 -1.31 -9.39 -2.92
CA ILE A 182 -2.44 -8.59 -3.46
C ILE A 182 -1.95 -7.60 -4.52
N VAL A 183 -0.86 -6.87 -4.27
CA VAL A 183 -0.29 -5.94 -5.26
C VAL A 183 0.23 -6.69 -6.50
N LYS A 184 0.74 -7.92 -6.35
CA LYS A 184 1.08 -8.78 -7.49
C LYS A 184 -0.14 -9.17 -8.34
N LEU A 185 -1.33 -9.25 -7.75
CA LEU A 185 -2.56 -9.44 -8.53
C LEU A 185 -2.88 -8.18 -9.35
N LEU A 186 -2.71 -6.99 -8.76
CA LEU A 186 -2.89 -5.70 -9.46
C LEU A 186 -1.90 -5.50 -10.61
N LEU A 187 -0.69 -6.05 -10.53
CA LEU A 187 0.31 -6.00 -11.59
C LEU A 187 0.00 -6.90 -12.81
N LYS A 188 -0.89 -7.88 -12.65
CA LYS A 188 -1.21 -8.89 -13.67
C LYS A 188 -2.47 -8.58 -14.47
N GLY A 189 -3.26 -7.58 -14.05
CA GLY A 189 -4.43 -7.11 -14.79
C GLY A 189 -4.13 -5.81 -15.50
#